data_AF-X0TE53-F1
#
_entry.id   AF-X0TE53-F1
#
_cell.length_a   1.000
_cell.length_b   1.000
_cell.length_c   1.000
_cell.angle_alpha   90.00
_cell.angle_beta   90.00
_cell.angle_gamma   90.00
#
_symmetry.space_group_name_H-M   'P 1'
#
loop_
_entity.id
_entity.type
_entity.pdbx_description
1 polymer ?
#
loop_
_entity_poly.entity_id
_entity_poly.type
_entity_poly.pdbx_seq_one_letter_code
_entity_poly.pdbx_strand_id
1 'polypeptide(L)'
;MNAQINPVAFISVDAGIHDRNDTPVGVIIEELMNRSEMDNLFLYEVLGEKHIPVMCQVEQGTISKFWWIMDGYTPAGTTRNYEIYSKKELAKGGKFEVVQDSSVFRIFNLGKEVLNYHYSIYPAPEGADDLYSRSGFIHP
;
A
#
# COMPACT_ATOMS: atom_id res chain seq x y z
N MET A 1 -26.17 -3.52 17.90
CA MET A 1 -26.33 -4.31 16.65
C MET A 1 -25.02 -4.21 15.91
N ASN A 2 -24.26 -5.29 15.79
CA ASN A 2 -23.06 -5.29 14.95
C ASN A 2 -23.54 -5.32 13.49
N ALA A 3 -23.29 -4.25 12.74
CA ALA A 3 -23.59 -4.23 11.32
C ALA A 3 -22.74 -5.31 10.64
N GLN A 4 -23.39 -6.21 9.92
CA GLN A 4 -22.70 -7.20 9.08
C GLN A 4 -22.00 -6.42 7.95
N ILE A 5 -20.67 -6.45 7.95
CA ILE A 5 -19.86 -5.82 6.91
C ILE A 5 -19.81 -6.82 5.75
N ASN A 6 -20.38 -6.44 4.61
CA ASN A 6 -20.34 -7.27 3.39
C ASN A 6 -19.17 -6.81 2.50
N PRO A 7 -18.56 -7.72 1.74
CA PRO A 7 -17.57 -7.34 0.74
C PRO A 7 -18.20 -6.47 -0.34
N VAL A 8 -17.44 -5.48 -0.83
CA VAL A 8 -17.84 -4.59 -1.93
C VAL A 8 -17.40 -5.14 -3.29
N ALA A 9 -16.41 -6.02 -3.32
CA ALA A 9 -15.99 -6.74 -4.52
C ALA A 9 -15.28 -8.05 -4.19
N PHE A 10 -15.23 -8.93 -5.18
CA PHE A 10 -14.51 -10.20 -5.16
C PHE A 10 -13.50 -10.23 -6.29
N ILE A 11 -12.32 -10.80 -6.02
CA ILE A 11 -11.24 -10.94 -7.00
C ILE A 11 -10.78 -12.39 -7.00
N SER A 12 -10.68 -12.99 -8.18
CA SER A 12 -10.02 -14.28 -8.39
C SER A 12 -8.79 -14.08 -9.26
N VAL A 13 -7.65 -14.59 -8.80
CA VAL A 13 -6.38 -14.51 -9.50
C VAL A 13 -5.93 -15.92 -9.87
N ASP A 14 -5.88 -16.20 -11.17
CA ASP A 14 -5.38 -17.46 -11.73
C ASP A 14 -3.85 -17.38 -11.90
N ALA A 15 -3.12 -18.38 -11.38
CA ALA A 15 -1.67 -18.49 -11.52
C ALA A 15 -1.23 -18.73 -12.97
N GLY A 16 -2.13 -19.23 -13.82
CA GLY A 16 -1.88 -19.62 -15.20
C GLY A 16 -1.01 -20.87 -15.28
N ILE A 17 -0.22 -20.99 -16.33
CA ILE A 17 0.63 -22.18 -16.58
C ILE A 17 1.98 -22.15 -15.85
N HIS A 18 2.21 -21.18 -14.96
CA HIS A 18 3.46 -21.01 -14.25
C HIS A 18 3.22 -20.83 -12.76
N ASP A 19 4.13 -21.39 -11.96
CA ASP A 19 4.17 -21.11 -10.54
C ASP A 19 4.42 -19.62 -10.31
N ARG A 20 3.84 -19.09 -9.22
CA ARG A 20 4.01 -17.71 -8.78
C ARG A 20 4.61 -17.70 -7.39
N ASN A 21 5.51 -16.76 -7.14
CA ASN A 21 6.06 -16.52 -5.81
C ASN A 21 6.10 -15.01 -5.57
N ASP A 22 5.52 -14.56 -4.46
CA ASP A 22 5.49 -13.14 -4.03
C ASP A 22 5.13 -12.18 -5.18
N THR A 23 4.12 -12.56 -5.95
CA THR A 23 3.83 -11.90 -7.23
C THR A 23 2.96 -10.66 -7.03
N PRO A 24 3.38 -9.48 -7.52
CA PRO A 24 2.54 -8.30 -7.51
C PRO A 24 1.28 -8.50 -8.36
N VAL A 25 0.14 -8.09 -7.83
CA VAL A 25 -1.14 -8.11 -8.53
C VAL A 25 -1.74 -6.72 -8.51
N GLY A 26 -2.24 -6.28 -9.66
CA GLY A 26 -2.89 -4.99 -9.85
C GLY A 26 -4.20 -5.14 -10.59
N VAL A 27 -5.26 -4.53 -10.07
CA VAL A 27 -6.58 -4.49 -10.74
C VAL A 27 -7.09 -3.06 -10.83
N ILE A 28 -7.89 -2.77 -11.85
CA ILE A 28 -8.53 -1.47 -12.02
C ILE A 28 -9.80 -1.43 -11.15
N ILE A 29 -10.02 -0.33 -10.42
CA ILE A 29 -11.14 -0.20 -9.47
C ILE A 29 -11.98 1.07 -9.68
N GLU A 30 -11.92 1.71 -10.85
CA GLU A 30 -12.58 3.00 -11.11
C GLU A 30 -14.10 2.99 -10.87
N GLU A 31 -14.76 1.87 -11.20
CA GLU A 31 -16.21 1.73 -11.08
C GLU A 31 -16.65 1.20 -9.71
N LEU A 32 -15.71 0.88 -8.82
CA LEU A 32 -16.02 0.23 -7.55
C LEU A 32 -16.68 1.19 -6.55
N MET A 33 -16.17 2.42 -6.47
CA MET A 33 -16.67 3.45 -5.53
C MET A 33 -16.12 4.84 -5.89
N ASN A 34 -16.60 5.86 -5.16
CA ASN A 34 -16.08 7.22 -5.31
C ASN A 34 -14.59 7.28 -4.93
N ARG A 35 -13.81 8.04 -5.69
CA ARG A 35 -12.36 8.20 -5.47
C ARG A 35 -11.99 8.61 -4.04
N SER A 36 -12.78 9.48 -3.42
CA SER A 36 -12.58 9.94 -2.04
C SER A 36 -12.73 8.85 -0.98
N GLU A 37 -13.31 7.71 -1.34
CA GLU A 37 -13.58 6.61 -0.41
C GLU A 37 -12.60 5.44 -0.60
N MET A 38 -11.81 5.44 -1.68
CA MET A 38 -10.91 4.33 -2.03
C MET A 38 -9.82 4.08 -0.99
N ASP A 39 -9.36 5.11 -0.27
CA ASP A 39 -8.34 4.95 0.78
C ASP A 39 -8.83 4.13 1.99
N ASN A 40 -10.13 3.80 2.05
CA ASN A 40 -10.73 2.99 3.11
C ASN A 40 -10.97 1.53 2.69
N LEU A 41 -10.30 1.08 1.63
CA LEU A 41 -10.38 -0.29 1.14
C LEU A 41 -9.41 -1.22 1.88
N PHE A 42 -9.90 -2.40 2.22
CA PHE A 42 -9.15 -3.49 2.85
C PHE A 42 -9.29 -4.74 2.00
N LEU A 43 -8.23 -5.53 1.93
CA LEU A 43 -8.21 -6.80 1.21
C LEU A 43 -8.09 -7.97 2.19
N TYR A 44 -8.88 -9.00 1.98
CA TYR A 44 -8.72 -10.30 2.63
C TYR A 44 -8.55 -11.38 1.57
N GLU A 45 -7.60 -12.28 1.78
CA GLU A 45 -7.58 -13.56 1.07
C GLU A 45 -8.51 -14.54 1.76
N VAL A 46 -9.29 -15.27 0.97
CA VAL A 46 -10.26 -16.25 1.46
C VAL A 46 -9.69 -17.65 1.31
N LEU A 47 -9.43 -18.31 2.45
CA LEU A 47 -9.00 -19.70 2.52
C LEU A 47 -10.03 -20.53 3.30
N GLY A 48 -10.97 -21.12 2.56
CA GLY A 48 -12.14 -21.78 3.17
C GLY A 48 -13.01 -20.77 3.91
N GLU A 49 -13.20 -20.95 5.21
CA GLU A 49 -13.95 -20.01 6.06
C GLU A 49 -13.08 -18.87 6.62
N LYS A 50 -11.76 -18.90 6.40
CA LYS A 50 -10.82 -17.92 6.95
C LYS A 50 -10.65 -16.74 6.01
N HIS A 51 -10.67 -15.54 6.59
CA HIS A 51 -10.33 -14.28 5.92
C HIS A 51 -8.98 -13.80 6.46
N ILE A 52 -7.95 -13.90 5.65
CA ILE A 52 -6.58 -13.52 6.01
C ILE A 52 -6.34 -12.10 5.51
N PRO A 53 -6.04 -11.12 6.38
CA PRO A 53 -5.81 -9.75 5.94
C PRO A 53 -4.57 -9.66 5.05
N VAL A 54 -4.69 -8.96 3.92
CA VAL A 54 -3.63 -8.75 2.95
C VAL A 54 -3.29 -7.27 2.88
N MET A 55 -2.00 -6.95 2.96
CA MET A 55 -1.54 -5.57 2.77
C MET A 55 -1.77 -5.16 1.32
N CYS A 56 -2.45 -4.03 1.14
CA CYS A 56 -2.84 -3.51 -0.15
C CYS A 56 -2.61 -2.00 -0.23
N GLN A 57 -2.57 -1.48 -1.45
CA GLN A 57 -2.41 -0.06 -1.72
C GLN A 57 -3.31 0.37 -2.88
N VAL A 58 -3.94 1.53 -2.74
CA VAL A 58 -4.59 2.21 -3.85
C VAL A 58 -3.59 3.15 -4.52
N GLU A 59 -3.45 3.04 -5.83
CA GLU A 59 -2.81 4.04 -6.68
C GLU A 59 -3.89 4.92 -7.29
N GLN A 60 -4.03 6.14 -6.80
CA GLN A 60 -4.98 7.13 -7.35
C GLN A 60 -4.36 7.88 -8.54
N GLY A 61 -4.05 7.17 -9.62
CA GLY A 61 -3.51 7.75 -10.87
C GLY A 61 -4.59 8.35 -11.79
N THR A 62 -4.28 8.47 -13.08
CA THR A 62 -5.31 8.70 -14.13
C THR A 62 -6.31 7.55 -14.15
N ILE A 63 -5.80 6.33 -13.97
CA ILE A 63 -6.61 5.13 -13.75
C ILE A 63 -6.35 4.66 -12.32
N SER A 64 -7.41 4.50 -11.53
CA SER A 64 -7.29 4.03 -10.16
C SER A 64 -7.03 2.53 -10.13
N LYS A 65 -5.91 2.12 -9.53
CA LYS A 65 -5.51 0.72 -9.41
C LYS A 65 -5.42 0.30 -7.95
N PHE A 66 -5.75 -0.95 -7.69
CA PHE A 66 -5.59 -1.60 -6.41
C PHE A 66 -4.50 -2.65 -6.50
N TRP A 67 -3.50 -2.52 -5.64
CA TRP A 67 -2.28 -3.31 -5.66
C TRP A 67 -2.13 -4.12 -4.38
N TRP A 68 -1.65 -5.35 -4.50
CA TRP A 68 -1.17 -6.16 -3.39
C TRP A 68 -0.11 -7.13 -3.88
N ILE A 69 0.52 -7.84 -2.94
CA ILE A 69 1.39 -8.96 -3.26
C ILE A 69 0.66 -10.25 -2.91
N MET A 70 0.60 -11.15 -3.88
CA MET A 70 0.20 -12.54 -3.68
C MET A 70 1.36 -13.26 -2.98
N ASP A 71 1.40 -13.12 -1.65
CA ASP A 71 2.49 -13.56 -0.78
C ASP A 71 2.63 -15.09 -0.77
N GLY A 72 3.88 -15.56 -0.82
CA GLY A 72 4.23 -16.96 -0.83
C GLY A 72 4.05 -17.66 -2.19
N TYR A 73 4.29 -18.97 -2.14
CA TYR A 73 4.23 -19.86 -3.30
C TYR A 73 2.78 -20.17 -3.70
N THR A 74 2.46 -19.97 -4.97
CA THR A 74 1.18 -20.32 -5.60
C THR A 74 1.44 -21.20 -6.81
N PRO A 75 1.06 -22.50 -6.78
CA PRO A 75 1.32 -23.42 -7.88
C PRO A 75 0.61 -23.03 -9.17
N ALA A 76 1.20 -23.38 -10.32
CA ALA A 76 0.56 -23.29 -11.63
C ALA A 76 -0.82 -23.99 -11.63
N GLY A 77 -1.78 -23.40 -12.34
CA GLY A 77 -3.14 -23.91 -12.49
C GLY A 77 -4.02 -23.76 -11.26
N THR A 78 -3.56 -23.05 -10.22
CA THR A 78 -4.36 -22.76 -9.03
C THR A 78 -4.87 -21.32 -9.04
N THR A 79 -5.94 -21.09 -8.27
CA THR A 79 -6.59 -19.78 -8.15
C THR A 79 -6.58 -19.34 -6.69
N ARG A 80 -6.25 -18.08 -6.43
CA ARG A 80 -6.43 -17.45 -5.12
C ARG A 80 -7.59 -16.47 -5.18
N ASN A 81 -8.41 -16.48 -4.14
CA ASN A 81 -9.63 -15.67 -4.05
C ASN A 81 -9.47 -14.62 -2.96
N TYR A 82 -9.95 -13.42 -3.26
CA TYR A 82 -9.86 -12.28 -2.38
C TYR A 82 -11.18 -11.52 -2.33
N GLU A 83 -11.38 -10.84 -1.22
CA GLU A 83 -12.53 -10.01 -0.96
C GLU A 83 -12.09 -8.61 -0.55
N ILE A 84 -12.68 -7.60 -1.20
CA ILE A 84 -12.47 -6.20 -0.86
C ILE A 84 -13.60 -5.75 0.07
N TYR A 85 -13.23 -5.07 1.14
CA TYR A 85 -14.14 -4.48 2.10
C TYR A 85 -13.89 -2.98 2.20
N SER A 86 -14.97 -2.19 2.37
CA SER A 86 -14.86 -0.79 2.79
C SER A 86 -15.13 -0.73 4.29
N LYS A 87 -14.15 -0.30 5.09
CA LYS A 87 -14.32 -0.11 6.54
C LYS A 87 -14.07 1.34 6.91
N LYS A 88 -14.97 1.95 7.68
CA LYS A 88 -14.78 3.29 8.26
C LYS A 88 -13.72 3.37 9.36
N GLU A 89 -13.20 2.23 9.83
CA GLU A 89 -12.19 2.19 10.88
C GLU A 89 -10.85 1.74 10.29
N LEU A 90 -9.89 2.66 10.32
CA LEU A 90 -8.48 2.44 10.02
C LEU A 90 -7.98 1.16 10.71
N ALA A 91 -7.75 0.10 9.95
CA ALA A 91 -6.91 -0.96 10.45
C ALA A 91 -5.51 -0.35 10.67
N LYS A 92 -5.11 -0.20 11.94
CA LYS A 92 -3.72 0.13 12.30
C LYS A 92 -2.85 -1.08 11.96
N GLY A 93 -2.51 -1.22 10.67
CA GLY A 93 -1.73 -2.34 10.13
C GLY A 93 -0.46 -1.91 9.39
N GLY A 94 -0.26 -0.61 9.16
CA GLY A 94 0.98 -0.11 8.59
C GLY A 94 2.14 -0.34 9.55
N LYS A 95 3.14 -1.14 9.14
CA LYS A 95 4.44 -1.21 9.84
C LYS A 95 5.19 0.13 9.77
N PHE A 96 4.84 0.93 8.76
CA PHE A 96 5.43 2.22 8.51
C PHE A 96 4.52 3.37 8.94
N GLU A 97 5.12 4.36 9.59
CA GLU A 97 4.52 5.63 9.96
C GLU A 97 5.27 6.76 9.24
N VAL A 98 4.55 7.75 8.73
CA VAL A 98 5.16 8.93 8.11
C VAL A 98 4.78 10.16 8.93
N VAL A 99 5.77 10.85 9.46
CA VAL A 99 5.62 12.13 10.14
C VAL A 99 6.13 13.22 9.20
N GLN A 100 5.26 14.18 8.90
CA GLN A 100 5.60 15.35 8.11
C GLN A 100 5.88 16.55 9.03
N ASP A 101 7.07 17.15 8.92
CA ASP A 101 7.31 18.52 9.41
C ASP A 101 7.29 19.52 8.25
N SER A 102 7.71 20.78 8.45
CA SER A 102 7.72 21.82 7.41
C SER A 102 8.79 21.62 6.31
N SER A 103 9.68 20.63 6.46
CA SER A 103 10.89 20.46 5.65
C SER A 103 11.24 19.02 5.29
N VAL A 104 10.78 18.04 6.08
CA VAL A 104 11.16 16.63 5.96
C VAL A 104 9.96 15.72 6.17
N PHE A 105 9.86 14.66 5.35
CA PHE A 105 9.07 13.47 5.70
C PHE A 105 9.98 12.48 6.41
N ARG A 106 9.64 12.15 7.67
CA ARG A 106 10.34 11.13 8.46
C ARG A 106 9.52 9.86 8.44
N ILE A 107 10.13 8.77 7.99
CA ILE A 107 9.50 7.47 7.87
C ILE A 107 10.05 6.57 8.97
N PHE A 108 9.14 6.01 9.76
CA PHE A 108 9.43 5.08 10.83
C PHE A 108 8.95 3.69 10.44
N ASN A 109 9.70 2.66 10.80
CA ASN A 109 9.27 1.27 10.76
C ASN A 109 9.28 0.72 12.18
N LEU A 110 8.12 0.32 12.71
CA LEU A 110 7.97 -0.18 14.08
C LEU A 110 8.59 0.79 15.13
N GLY A 111 8.40 2.09 14.94
CA GLY A 111 8.91 3.15 15.83
C GLY A 111 10.39 3.52 15.64
N LYS A 112 11.13 2.84 14.75
CA LYS A 112 12.50 3.20 14.39
C LYS A 112 12.50 4.05 13.12
N GLU A 113 13.16 5.21 13.15
CA GLU A 113 13.37 6.02 11.94
C GLU A 113 14.23 5.24 10.94
N VAL A 114 13.76 5.13 9.70
CA VAL A 114 14.40 4.34 8.63
C VAL A 114 14.64 5.14 7.35
N LEU A 115 13.99 6.30 7.20
CA LEU A 115 14.16 7.16 6.04
C LEU A 115 13.75 8.59 6.37
N ASN A 116 14.50 9.55 5.84
CA ASN A 116 14.13 10.95 5.76
C ASN A 116 14.10 11.38 4.28
N TYR A 117 13.02 12.04 3.87
CA TYR A 117 12.97 12.73 2.58
C TYR A 117 12.95 14.23 2.81
N HIS A 118 14.06 14.89 2.49
CA HIS A 118 14.21 16.33 2.59
C HIS A 118 13.63 16.99 1.33
N TYR A 119 12.43 17.53 1.42
CA TYR A 119 11.78 18.20 0.29
C TYR A 119 12.04 19.70 0.26
N SER A 120 12.31 20.32 1.42
CA SER A 120 12.76 21.70 1.50
C SER A 120 14.26 21.83 1.21
N ILE A 121 14.72 23.05 0.92
CA ILE A 121 16.13 23.35 0.67
C ILE A 121 16.92 23.08 1.96
N TYR A 122 17.89 22.18 1.87
CA TYR A 122 18.91 21.94 2.86
C TYR A 122 20.16 22.73 2.49
N PRO A 123 20.67 23.61 3.37
CA PRO A 123 21.79 24.48 3.06
C PRO A 123 23.08 23.69 2.81
N ALA A 124 23.99 24.28 2.04
CA ALA A 124 25.33 23.75 1.91
C ALA A 124 26.04 23.70 3.29
N PRO A 125 26.91 22.69 3.54
CA PRO A 125 27.72 22.65 4.75
C PRO A 125 28.58 23.90 4.90
N GLU A 126 28.93 24.25 6.14
CA GLU A 126 29.77 25.42 6.41
C GLU A 126 31.10 25.35 5.62
N GLY A 127 31.42 26.41 4.89
CA GLY A 127 32.60 26.51 4.05
C GLY A 127 32.46 25.93 2.63
N ALA A 128 31.32 25.32 2.28
CA ALA A 128 30.97 24.96 0.91
C ALA A 128 30.24 26.10 0.18
N ASP A 129 30.33 26.12 -1.15
CA ASP A 129 29.60 27.08 -1.99
C ASP A 129 28.07 26.85 -1.87
N ASP A 130 27.29 27.94 -1.81
CA ASP A 130 25.82 27.90 -1.71
C ASP A 130 25.18 27.13 -2.87
N LEU A 131 25.84 27.04 -4.03
CA LEU A 131 25.44 26.22 -5.18
C LEU A 131 25.27 24.73 -4.81
N TYR A 132 25.90 24.26 -3.73
CA TYR A 132 25.77 22.89 -3.23
C TYR A 132 24.58 22.66 -2.29
N SER A 133 23.72 23.66 -2.07
CA SER A 133 22.44 23.47 -1.38
C SER A 133 21.57 22.48 -2.15
N ARG A 134 20.87 21.59 -1.44
CA ARG A 134 20.10 20.48 -2.07
C ARG A 134 18.69 20.38 -1.53
N SER A 135 17.78 19.93 -2.37
CA SER A 135 16.44 19.49 -2.00
C SER A 135 16.08 18.21 -2.75
N GLY A 136 15.00 17.55 -2.36
CA GLY A 136 14.51 16.34 -3.02
C GLY A 136 15.43 15.14 -2.87
N PHE A 137 16.12 15.01 -1.73
CA PHE A 137 17.02 13.89 -1.48
C PHE A 137 16.53 13.00 -0.35
N ILE A 138 16.88 11.72 -0.49
CA ILE A 138 16.65 10.69 0.52
C ILE A 138 17.89 10.59 1.40
N HIS A 139 17.69 10.64 2.71
CA HIS A 139 18.70 10.38 3.72
C HIS A 139 18.26 9.20 4.59
N PRO A 140 19.02 8.10 4.64
CA PRO A 140 18.72 6.95 5.51
C PRO A 140 18.74 7.29 7.00
#